data_AF-A0A2L0EVK1-F1
#
_entry.id   AF-A0A2L0EVK1-F1
#
_cell.length_a   1.000
_cell.length_b   1.000
_cell.length_c   1.000
_cell.angle_alpha   90.00
_cell.angle_beta   90.00
_cell.angle_gamma   90.00
#
_symmetry.space_group_name_H-M   'P 1'
#
loop_
_entity.id
_entity.type
_entity.pdbx_description
1 polymer ?
#
loop_
_entity_poly.entity_id
_entity_poly.type
_entity_poly.pdbx_seq_one_letter_code
_entity_poly.pdbx_strand_id
1 'polypeptide(L)'
;MSRFLISTRCECQAALSATLDEHRHVTAGWAARGRSATAEGGKELAPAHSINAHLDRFDVAWLCPYCGRNTLRTFYAGAMRPLSASDAAAAAAFGASSTASSP
;
A
#
# COMPACT_ATOMS: atom_id res chain seq x y z
N MET A 1 -18.30 4.38 -2.57
CA MET A 1 -16.96 4.90 -2.91
C MET A 1 -16.05 3.71 -3.15
N SER A 2 -15.42 3.66 -4.32
CA SER A 2 -14.57 2.53 -4.71
C SER A 2 -13.19 2.71 -4.10
N ARG A 3 -12.58 1.61 -3.63
CA ARG A 3 -11.20 1.59 -3.17
C ARG A 3 -10.41 0.63 -4.02
N PHE A 4 -9.12 0.89 -4.20
CA PHE A 4 -8.23 0.04 -4.97
C PHE A 4 -7.05 -0.39 -4.10
N LEU A 5 -6.49 -1.57 -4.38
CA LEU A 5 -5.24 -2.04 -3.80
C LEU A 5 -4.22 -2.22 -4.91
N ILE A 6 -3.07 -1.59 -4.75
CA ILE A 6 -1.91 -1.80 -5.61
C ILE A 6 -0.76 -2.38 -4.79
N SER A 7 0.11 -3.12 -5.47
CA SER A 7 1.30 -3.66 -4.84
C SER A 7 2.47 -3.71 -5.82
N THR A 8 3.68 -3.69 -5.26
CA THR A 8 4.94 -3.81 -6.00
C THR A 8 6.03 -4.38 -5.10
N ARG A 9 7.24 -4.55 -5.66
CA ARG A 9 8.42 -4.99 -4.93
C ARG A 9 9.44 -3.85 -4.85
N CYS A 10 9.97 -3.67 -3.65
CA CYS A 10 11.19 -2.91 -3.42
C CYS A 10 12.40 -3.70 -3.94
N GLU A 11 13.50 -3.02 -4.23
CA GLU A 11 14.79 -3.63 -4.61
C GLU A 11 15.29 -4.63 -3.55
N CYS A 12 15.01 -4.36 -2.27
CA CYS A 12 15.33 -5.25 -1.15
C CYS A 12 14.37 -6.46 -1.01
N GLN A 13 13.51 -6.69 -2.01
CA GLN A 13 12.51 -7.76 -2.10
C GLN A 13 11.31 -7.64 -1.15
N ALA A 14 11.22 -6.57 -0.35
CA ALA A 14 10.01 -6.28 0.42
C ALA A 14 8.80 -6.06 -0.51
N ALA A 15 7.66 -6.62 -0.15
CA ALA A 15 6.38 -6.26 -0.75
C ALA A 15 5.98 -4.87 -0.26
N LEU A 16 5.59 -3.99 -1.19
CA LEU A 16 5.04 -2.67 -0.91
C LEU A 16 3.59 -2.66 -1.39
N SER A 17 2.69 -2.07 -0.62
CA SER A 17 1.28 -2.01 -0.97
C SER A 17 0.68 -0.68 -0.55
N ALA A 18 -0.36 -0.24 -1.26
CA ALA A 18 -1.12 0.96 -0.91
C ALA A 18 -2.59 0.80 -1.26
N THR A 19 -3.46 1.41 -0.44
CA THR A 19 -4.87 1.62 -0.79
C THR A 19 -5.05 2.97 -1.44
N LEU A 20 -5.91 3.02 -2.46
CA LEU A 20 -6.29 4.25 -3.14
C LEU A 20 -7.80 4.46 -3.08
N ASP A 21 -8.20 5.71 -3.11
CA ASP A 21 -9.60 6.10 -3.31
C ASP A 21 -9.99 6.11 -4.82
N GLU A 22 -11.21 6.55 -5.09
CA GLU A 22 -11.77 6.68 -6.45
C GLU A 22 -11.03 7.68 -7.35
N HIS A 23 -10.35 8.66 -6.74
CA HIS A 23 -9.52 9.64 -7.44
C HIS A 23 -8.05 9.18 -7.56
N ARG A 24 -7.75 7.96 -7.10
CA ARG A 24 -6.39 7.37 -7.10
C ARG A 24 -5.44 8.12 -6.16
N HIS A 25 -5.98 8.78 -5.13
CA HIS A 25 -5.19 9.28 -4.03
C HIS A 25 -4.88 8.16 -3.04
N VAL A 26 -3.61 8.05 -2.68
CA VAL A 26 -3.18 7.08 -1.66
C VAL A 26 -3.80 7.47 -0.32
N THR A 27 -4.41 6.48 0.34
CA THR A 27 -5.03 6.64 1.66
C THR A 27 -4.24 5.93 2.76
N ALA A 28 -3.52 4.86 2.43
CA ALA A 28 -2.62 4.16 3.34
C ALA A 28 -1.56 3.36 2.56
N GLY A 29 -0.43 3.07 3.20
CA GLY A 29 0.67 2.29 2.62
C GLY A 29 1.41 1.45 3.66
N TRP A 30 1.84 0.24 3.26
CA TRP A 30 2.56 -0.68 4.13
C TRP A 30 3.55 -1.54 3.35
N ALA A 31 4.51 -2.10 4.08
CA ALA A 31 5.50 -3.03 3.55
C ALA A 31 5.47 -4.35 4.31
N ALA A 32 5.83 -5.45 3.64
CA ALA A 32 6.01 -6.76 4.27
C ALA A 32 7.27 -7.45 3.74
N ARG A 33 8.01 -8.16 4.60
CA ARG A 33 9.21 -8.93 4.21
C ARG A 33 9.16 -10.33 4.84
N GLY A 34 9.08 -11.37 4.00
CA GLY A 34 9.04 -12.78 4.43
C GLY A 34 7.72 -13.51 4.08
N ARG A 35 7.61 -14.79 4.49
CA ARG A 35 6.46 -15.68 4.22
C ARG A 35 5.44 -15.78 5.36
N SER A 36 5.69 -15.18 6.53
CA SER A 36 4.81 -15.32 7.68
C SER A 36 3.62 -14.37 7.56
N ALA A 37 2.51 -14.87 7.04
CA ALA A 37 1.18 -14.29 7.21
C ALA A 37 0.63 -14.49 8.64
N THR A 38 1.36 -15.24 9.48
CA THR A 38 1.08 -15.43 10.91
C THR A 38 1.73 -14.30 11.74
N ALA A 39 0.88 -13.30 12.03
CA ALA A 39 0.76 -12.41 13.20
C ALA A 39 1.96 -11.68 13.86
N GLU A 40 3.24 -12.05 13.66
CA GLU A 40 4.36 -11.32 14.30
C GLU A 40 5.53 -10.97 13.35
N GLY A 41 5.51 -11.45 12.11
CA GLY A 41 6.40 -10.98 11.04
C GLY A 41 5.83 -9.73 10.38
N GLY A 42 5.79 -8.65 11.16
CA GLY A 42 4.95 -7.46 11.00
C GLY A 42 4.97 -6.81 9.62
N LYS A 43 3.76 -6.49 9.14
CA LYS A 43 3.59 -5.45 8.13
C LYS A 43 4.02 -4.14 8.78
N GLU A 44 4.94 -3.43 8.15
CA GLU A 44 5.44 -2.15 8.65
C GLU A 44 4.76 -1.00 7.90
N LEU A 45 4.53 0.12 8.59
CA LEU A 45 4.03 1.32 7.95
C LEU A 45 5.05 1.77 6.90
N ALA A 46 4.58 1.96 5.66
CA ALA A 46 5.41 2.43 4.56
C ALA A 46 4.70 3.63 3.93
N PRO A 47 5.09 4.87 4.30
CA PRO A 47 4.49 6.07 3.76
C PRO A 47 4.46 6.01 2.23
N ALA A 48 3.28 6.26 1.67
CA ALA A 48 3.03 6.15 0.25
C ALA A 48 2.30 7.39 -0.27
N HIS A 49 2.61 7.81 -1.50
CA HIS A 49 2.04 9.00 -2.11
C HIS A 49 1.81 8.79 -3.60
N SER A 50 0.63 9.20 -4.10
CA SER A 50 0.36 9.21 -5.53
C SER A 50 0.81 10.52 -6.18
N ILE A 51 1.34 10.41 -7.39
CA ILE A 51 1.86 11.52 -8.19
C ILE A 51 1.16 11.47 -9.54
N ASN A 52 0.66 12.61 -10.00
CA ASN A 52 -0.12 12.73 -11.23
C ASN A 52 -1.35 11.79 -11.28
N ALA A 53 -2.02 11.61 -10.14
CA ALA A 53 -3.17 10.70 -9.99
C ALA A 53 -4.31 10.96 -10.99
N HIS A 54 -4.42 12.18 -11.53
CA HIS A 54 -5.43 12.53 -12.53
C HIS A 54 -5.19 11.93 -13.93
N LEU A 55 -3.98 11.42 -14.22
CA LEU A 55 -3.62 10.80 -15.50
C LEU A 55 -3.97 9.29 -15.55
N ASP A 56 -4.03 8.74 -16.75
CA ASP A 56 -4.23 7.29 -16.98
C ASP A 56 -3.06 6.44 -16.50
N ARG A 57 -1.85 7.00 -16.57
CA ARG A 57 -0.62 6.45 -15.99
C ARG A 57 -0.17 7.40 -14.90
N PHE A 58 -0.12 6.90 -13.68
CA PHE A 58 0.24 7.68 -12.50
C PHE A 58 1.28 6.92 -11.70
N ASP A 59 2.06 7.65 -10.93
CA ASP A 59 3.10 7.03 -10.11
C ASP A 59 2.66 6.94 -8.66
N VAL A 60 3.16 5.92 -7.98
CA VAL A 60 3.09 5.84 -6.52
C VAL A 60 4.50 5.63 -5.99
N ALA A 61 4.88 6.49 -5.04
CA ALA A 61 6.13 6.42 -4.32
C ALA A 61 5.89 5.83 -2.93
N TRP A 62 6.73 4.89 -2.52
CA TRP A 62 6.78 4.38 -1.14
C TRP A 62 8.16 4.65 -0.53
N LEU A 63 8.21 5.03 0.74
CA LEU A 63 9.43 4.92 1.54
C LEU A 63 9.47 3.52 2.17
N CYS A 64 10.39 2.66 1.74
CA CYS A 64 10.49 1.29 2.25
C CYS A 64 11.14 1.28 3.65
N PRO A 65 10.46 0.78 4.70
CA PRO A 65 10.99 0.77 6.06
C PRO A 65 12.13 -0.23 6.25
N TYR A 66 12.25 -1.25 5.39
CA TYR A 66 13.28 -2.28 5.53
C TYR A 66 14.65 -1.91 4.97
N CYS A 67 14.71 -1.02 3.98
CA CYS A 67 15.98 -0.61 3.35
C CYS A 67 16.16 0.91 3.24
N GLY A 68 15.21 1.69 3.75
CA GLY A 68 15.27 3.16 3.78
C GLY A 68 15.21 3.85 2.42
N ARG A 69 14.89 3.12 1.34
CA ARG A 69 14.87 3.68 -0.03
C ARG A 69 13.45 4.01 -0.49
N ASN A 70 13.35 5.05 -1.30
CA ASN A 70 12.14 5.35 -2.04
C ASN A 70 12.01 4.41 -3.24
N THR A 71 10.85 3.77 -3.35
CA THR A 71 10.47 2.98 -4.53
C THR A 71 9.36 3.71 -5.27
N LEU A 72 9.65 4.14 -6.49
CA LEU A 72 8.67 4.75 -7.40
C LEU A 72 8.21 3.72 -8.42
N ARG A 73 6.89 3.59 -8.61
CA ARG A 73 6.31 2.70 -9.63
C ARG A 73 5.11 3.33 -10.31
N THR A 74 5.06 3.16 -11.63
CA THR A 74 3.95 3.59 -12.47
C THR A 74 2.87 2.52 -12.53
N PHE A 75 1.62 2.94 -12.41
CA PHE A 75 0.44 2.09 -12.55
C PHE A 75 -0.47 2.62 -13.67
N TYR A 76 -1.16 1.71 -14.35
CA TYR A 76 -2.17 2.05 -15.33
C TYR A 76 -3.57 1.96 -14.71
N ALA A 77 -4.34 3.04 -14.77
CA ALA A 77 -5.65 3.13 -14.13
C ALA A 77 -6.62 2.05 -14.64
N GLY A 78 -6.59 1.74 -15.95
CA GLY A 78 -7.44 0.73 -16.56
C GLY A 78 -7.15 -0.72 -16.13
N ALA A 79 -6.03 -0.98 -15.44
CA ALA A 79 -5.68 -2.30 -14.91
C ALA A 79 -6.07 -2.48 -13.42
N MET A 80 -6.53 -1.43 -12.74
CA MET A 80 -6.88 -1.52 -11.34
C MET A 80 -8.23 -2.23 -11.13
N ARG A 81 -8.29 -3.05 -10.09
CA ARG A 81 -9.52 -3.74 -9.69
C ARG A 81 -10.06 -3.13 -8.40
N PRO A 82 -11.35 -2.77 -8.34
CA PRO A 82 -11.94 -2.30 -7.11
C PRO A 82 -11.90 -3.42 -6.06
N LEU A 83 -11.56 -3.06 -4.83
CA LEU A 83 -11.67 -3.93 -3.68
C LEU A 83 -13.16 -4.23 -3.44
N SER A 84 -13.51 -5.51 -3.33
CA SER A 84 -14.83 -5.90 -2.85
C SER A 84 -14.98 -5.46 -1.38
N ALA A 85 -16.21 -5.38 -0.86
CA ALA A 85 -16.43 -5.04 0.54
C ALA A 85 -15.70 -5.99 1.52
N SER A 86 -15.54 -7.26 1.15
CA SER A 86 -14.75 -8.24 1.92
C SER A 86 -13.24 -7.96 1.84
N ASP A 87 -12.73 -7.58 0.66
CA ASP A 87 -11.31 -7.23 0.50
C ASP A 87 -10.96 -5.87 1.12
N ALA A 88 -11.92 -4.94 1.15
CA ALA A 88 -11.77 -3.63 1.75
C ALA A 88 -11.71 -3.70 3.29
N ALA A 89 -12.47 -4.60 3.91
CA ALA A 89 -12.39 -4.88 5.34
C ALA A 89 -11.03 -5.50 5.71
N ALA A 90 -10.52 -6.42 4.89
CA ALA A 90 -9.17 -6.94 5.04
C ALA A 90 -8.12 -5.81 4.88
N ALA A 91 -8.19 -5.03 3.79
CA ALA A 91 -7.31 -3.89 3.53
C ALA A 91 -7.31 -2.82 4.64
N ALA A 92 -8.47 -2.52 5.22
CA ALA A 92 -8.61 -1.54 6.30
C ALA A 92 -8.13 -2.09 7.65
N ALA A 93 -8.43 -3.36 7.97
CA ALA A 93 -7.86 -4.03 9.14
C ALA A 93 -6.33 -4.13 9.06
N PHE A 94 -5.76 -4.13 7.85
CA PHE A 94 -4.31 -4.06 7.65
C PHE A 94 -3.69 -2.67 7.88
N GLY A 95 -4.48 -1.59 7.88
CA GLY A 95 -4.01 -0.22 8.14
C GLY A 95 -4.33 0.32 9.55
N ALA A 96 -5.30 -0.28 10.25
CA ALA A 96 -5.78 0.20 11.55
C ALA A 96 -5.04 -0.38 12.78
N SER A 97 -4.16 -1.39 12.62
CA SER A 97 -3.49 -2.06 13.74
C SER A 97 -2.38 -1.25 14.44
N SER A 98 -2.12 0.00 14.05
CA SER A 98 -1.02 0.81 14.60
C SER A 98 -1.42 1.91 15.59
N THR A 99 -2.67 1.99 16.08
CA THR A 99 -3.09 3.01 17.07
C THR A 99 -3.39 2.46 18.46
N ALA A 100 -2.54 1.57 18.98
CA ALA A 100 -2.54 1.28 20.42
C ALA A 100 -1.14 0.91 20.89
N SER A 101 -0.38 1.90 21.35
CA SER A 101 0.42 1.83 22.58
C SER A 101 1.38 3.02 22.68
N SER A 102 1.13 3.91 23.63
CA SER A 102 2.19 4.49 24.46
C SER A 102 1.57 4.82 25.83
N PRO A 103 2.32 4.62 26.92
CA PRO A 103 1.83 4.58 28.31
C PRO A 103 1.32 5.92 28.83
#